data_AF-A0A6B2FMN4-F1
#
_entry.id   AF-A0A6B2FMN4-F1
#
_cell.length_a   1.000
_cell.length_b   1.000
_cell.length_c   1.000
_cell.angle_alpha   90.00
_cell.angle_beta   90.00
_cell.angle_gamma   90.00
#
_symmetry.space_group_name_H-M   'P 1'
#
loop_
_entity.id
_entity.type
_entity.pdbx_description
1 polymer ?
#
loop_
_entity_poly.entity_id
_entity_poly.type
_entity_poly.pdbx_seq_one_letter_code
_entity_poly.pdbx_strand_id
1 'polypeptide(L)'
;MNDQRHQQRQQRLKEKVDARVAAAQQERGIMMVFTGNGKGKTTAAFGTATRAVGHGKRVGVIQFIKGEWPNGERTLLEPHGVEFQVMATGFTWDTQNRASDTAACLQVWQHGLRMLADSTLDLVVLDELTYMVAYEYLPLHEVLAALQARPAHQSVIITGRGCHRDLLDMADTVTEMRPVKHAFDAGIKAQLRIDY
;
A
#
# COMPACT_ATOMS: atom_id res chain seq x y z
N MET A 1 9.80 -12.72 45.73
CA MET A 1 8.99 -11.48 45.66
C MET A 1 9.00 -10.80 44.29
N ASN A 2 10.03 -10.98 43.44
CA ASN A 2 10.12 -10.35 42.12
C ASN A 2 9.18 -11.01 41.07
N ASP A 3 9.03 -12.33 41.14
CA ASP A 3 8.24 -13.08 40.15
C ASP A 3 6.74 -12.89 40.28
N GLN A 4 6.20 -12.79 41.50
CA GLN A 4 4.78 -12.51 41.72
C GLN A 4 4.38 -11.11 41.22
N ARG A 5 5.24 -10.10 41.40
CA ARG A 5 5.02 -8.75 40.86
C ARG A 5 5.10 -8.74 39.33
N HIS A 6 6.03 -9.51 38.75
CA HIS A 6 6.11 -9.68 37.30
C HIS A 6 4.85 -10.35 36.74
N GLN A 7 4.42 -11.48 37.32
CA GLN A 7 3.20 -12.20 36.92
C GLN A 7 1.96 -11.30 37.02
N GLN A 8 1.78 -10.56 38.11
CA GLN A 8 0.65 -9.61 38.24
C GLN A 8 0.69 -8.51 37.19
N ARG A 9 1.87 -8.00 36.83
CA ARG A 9 2.01 -7.01 35.75
C ARG A 9 1.65 -7.59 34.39
N GLN A 10 2.11 -8.80 34.07
CA GLN A 10 1.77 -9.47 32.82
C GLN A 10 0.28 -9.81 32.75
N GLN A 11 -0.32 -10.24 33.86
CA GLN A 11 -1.75 -10.54 33.94
C GLN A 11 -2.60 -9.29 33.68
N ARG A 12 -2.26 -8.15 34.29
CA ARG A 12 -2.94 -6.87 34.02
C ARG A 12 -2.79 -6.41 32.57
N LEU A 13 -1.63 -6.65 31.96
CA LEU A 13 -1.42 -6.36 30.55
C LEU A 13 -2.29 -7.25 29.66
N LYS A 14 -2.33 -8.56 29.97
CA LYS A 14 -3.17 -9.55 29.29
C LYS A 14 -4.64 -9.16 29.36
N GLU A 15 -5.17 -8.85 30.53
CA GLU A 15 -6.57 -8.43 30.71
C GLU A 15 -6.92 -7.18 29.89
N LYS A 16 -6.02 -6.19 29.85
CA LYS A 16 -6.20 -5.00 29.02
C LYS A 16 -6.20 -5.31 27.53
N VAL A 17 -5.33 -6.22 27.07
CA VAL A 17 -5.29 -6.65 25.68
C VAL A 17 -6.55 -7.44 25.34
N ASP A 18 -6.93 -8.41 26.17
CA ASP A 18 -8.12 -9.25 26.00
C ASP A 18 -9.39 -8.39 25.93
N ALA A 19 -9.52 -7.37 26.79
CA ALA A 19 -10.64 -6.44 26.75
C ALA A 19 -10.70 -5.63 25.44
N ARG A 20 -9.54 -5.19 24.91
CA ARG A 20 -9.48 -4.47 23.63
C ARG A 20 -9.81 -5.38 22.45
N VAL A 21 -9.35 -6.64 22.48
CA VAL A 21 -9.69 -7.65 21.48
C VAL A 21 -11.19 -7.94 21.51
N ALA A 22 -11.77 -8.15 22.71
CA ALA A 22 -13.20 -8.38 22.87
C ALA A 22 -14.05 -7.19 22.42
N ALA A 23 -13.55 -5.96 22.49
CA ALA A 23 -14.26 -4.79 21.99
C ALA A 23 -14.22 -4.66 20.45
N ALA A 24 -13.22 -5.23 19.78
CA ALA A 24 -13.03 -5.13 18.33
C ALA A 24 -13.76 -6.26 17.58
N GLN A 25 -15.05 -6.07 17.32
CA GLN A 25 -15.94 -7.09 16.74
C GLN A 25 -16.20 -6.97 15.23
N GLN A 26 -15.73 -5.90 14.59
CA GLN A 26 -16.01 -5.67 13.16
C GLN A 26 -15.02 -6.44 12.28
N GLU A 27 -15.56 -7.24 11.35
CA GLU A 27 -14.81 -7.85 10.26
C GLU A 27 -15.27 -7.21 8.93
N ARG A 28 -14.38 -6.43 8.32
CA ARG A 28 -14.60 -5.74 7.04
C ARG A 28 -13.28 -5.44 6.36
N GLY A 29 -13.36 -5.06 5.08
CA GLY A 29 -12.24 -4.47 4.37
C GLY A 29 -11.81 -3.15 5.00
N ILE A 30 -10.50 -2.92 5.00
CA ILE A 30 -9.90 -1.70 5.56
C ILE A 30 -9.03 -0.99 4.53
N MET A 31 -8.89 0.32 4.69
CA MET A 31 -7.96 1.13 3.91
C MET A 31 -6.69 1.40 4.72
N MET A 32 -5.56 0.98 4.19
CA MET A 32 -4.23 1.19 4.77
C MET A 32 -3.44 2.17 3.91
N VAL A 33 -2.76 3.12 4.55
CA VAL A 33 -1.83 4.05 3.89
C VAL A 33 -0.44 3.87 4.48
N PHE A 34 0.52 3.54 3.62
CA PHE A 34 1.94 3.53 3.94
C PHE A 34 2.62 4.74 3.30
N THR A 35 2.87 5.77 4.11
CA THR A 35 3.45 7.04 3.64
C THR A 35 4.75 7.39 4.36
N GLY A 36 5.23 8.61 4.22
CA GLY A 36 6.50 9.08 4.81
C GLY A 36 7.72 8.87 3.92
N ASN A 37 8.82 9.54 4.27
CA ASN A 37 10.03 9.60 3.46
C ASN A 37 10.96 8.38 3.62
N GLY A 38 10.73 7.55 4.63
CA GLY A 38 11.50 6.33 4.90
C GLY A 38 11.25 5.23 3.88
N LYS A 39 12.27 4.38 3.69
CA LYS A 39 12.16 3.13 2.96
C LYS A 39 11.24 2.17 3.71
N GLY A 40 10.40 1.46 2.96
CA GLY A 40 9.58 0.37 3.49
C GLY A 40 8.14 0.32 2.97
N LYS A 41 7.63 1.39 2.34
CA LYS A 41 6.19 1.54 2.02
C LYS A 41 5.69 0.45 1.09
N THR A 42 6.28 0.38 -0.09
CA THR A 42 6.02 -0.64 -1.12
C THR A 42 6.30 -2.04 -0.61
N THR A 43 7.45 -2.26 0.06
CA THR A 43 7.78 -3.58 0.62
C THR A 43 6.80 -4.03 1.71
N ALA A 44 6.25 -3.13 2.51
CA ALA A 44 5.21 -3.45 3.49
C ALA A 44 3.90 -3.80 2.79
N ALA A 45 3.52 -3.07 1.74
CA ALA A 45 2.35 -3.39 0.92
C ALA A 45 2.47 -4.79 0.30
N PHE A 46 3.60 -5.11 -0.32
CA PHE A 46 3.85 -6.43 -0.89
C PHE A 46 4.05 -7.54 0.15
N GLY A 47 4.55 -7.20 1.35
CA GLY A 47 4.56 -8.13 2.48
C GLY A 47 3.14 -8.51 2.91
N THR A 48 2.21 -7.55 2.94
CA THR A 48 0.79 -7.82 3.19
C THR A 48 0.14 -8.59 2.04
N ALA A 49 0.46 -8.25 0.79
CA ALA A 49 -0.01 -9.01 -0.38
C ALA A 49 0.45 -10.47 -0.33
N THR A 50 1.72 -10.71 -0.03
CA THR A 50 2.29 -12.05 0.17
C THR A 50 1.55 -12.81 1.27
N ARG A 51 1.24 -12.15 2.40
CA ARG A 51 0.45 -12.76 3.47
C ARG A 51 -0.95 -13.13 2.99
N ALA A 52 -1.63 -12.26 2.26
CA ALA A 52 -2.96 -12.53 1.71
C ALA A 52 -2.95 -13.74 0.78
N VAL A 53 -2.01 -13.78 -0.17
CA VAL A 53 -1.82 -14.92 -1.10
C VAL A 53 -1.52 -16.22 -0.35
N GLY A 54 -0.68 -16.17 0.70
CA GLY A 54 -0.38 -17.32 1.55
C GLY A 54 -1.60 -17.91 2.27
N HIS A 55 -2.69 -17.15 2.40
CA HIS A 55 -3.99 -17.59 2.92
C HIS A 55 -5.04 -17.81 1.82
N GLY A 56 -4.62 -17.95 0.56
CA GLY A 56 -5.50 -18.21 -0.58
C GLY A 56 -6.40 -17.02 -0.96
N LYS A 57 -6.05 -15.80 -0.55
CA LYS A 57 -6.79 -14.59 -0.89
C LYS A 57 -6.34 -14.02 -2.23
N ARG A 58 -7.27 -13.41 -2.95
CA ARG A 58 -7.04 -12.84 -4.28
C ARG A 58 -6.59 -11.39 -4.16
N VAL A 59 -5.50 -11.06 -4.88
CA VAL A 59 -4.87 -9.75 -4.82
C VAL A 59 -4.76 -9.15 -6.23
N GLY A 60 -5.10 -7.87 -6.36
CA GLY A 60 -4.80 -7.05 -7.53
C GLY A 60 -3.83 -5.93 -7.18
N VAL A 61 -2.92 -5.59 -8.09
CA VAL A 61 -1.87 -4.59 -7.87
C VAL A 61 -1.83 -3.63 -9.05
N ILE A 62 -1.86 -2.33 -8.74
CA ILE A 62 -1.50 -1.26 -9.67
C ILE A 62 -0.22 -0.60 -9.17
N GLN A 63 0.75 -0.40 -10.07
CA GLN A 63 1.98 0.34 -9.80
C GLN A 63 2.04 1.56 -10.71
N PHE A 64 1.91 2.74 -10.12
CA PHE A 64 1.90 4.01 -10.85
C PHE A 64 3.30 4.52 -11.21
N ILE A 65 4.32 4.07 -10.46
CA ILE A 65 5.71 4.43 -10.71
C ILE A 65 6.57 3.17 -10.58
N LYS A 66 6.65 2.38 -11.65
CA LYS A 66 7.74 1.43 -11.85
C LYS A 66 8.11 1.43 -13.32
N GLY A 67 9.35 1.83 -13.62
CA GLY A 67 9.91 1.82 -14.97
C GLY A 67 10.39 0.42 -15.40
N GLU A 68 11.40 0.37 -16.25
CA GLU A 68 11.98 -0.85 -16.84
C GLU A 68 12.81 -1.72 -15.87
N TRP A 69 12.81 -1.39 -14.57
CA TRP A 69 13.65 -2.07 -13.59
C TRP A 69 13.09 -3.46 -13.25
N PRO A 70 13.96 -4.45 -13.02
CA PRO A 70 13.54 -5.73 -12.47
C PRO A 70 12.71 -5.54 -11.20
N ASN A 71 11.64 -6.33 -11.06
CA ASN A 71 10.65 -6.18 -10.01
C ASN A 71 10.47 -7.53 -9.29
N GLY A 72 11.20 -7.71 -8.19
CA GLY A 72 11.20 -8.97 -7.46
C GLY A 72 9.82 -9.36 -6.92
N GLU A 73 9.01 -8.39 -6.48
CA GLU A 73 7.67 -8.66 -5.94
C GLU A 73 6.72 -9.18 -7.01
N ARG A 74 6.75 -8.58 -8.21
CA ARG A 74 5.99 -9.05 -9.37
C ARG A 74 6.44 -10.44 -9.80
N THR A 75 7.74 -10.66 -9.95
CA THR A 75 8.30 -11.97 -10.34
C THR A 75 7.85 -13.08 -9.40
N LEU A 76 7.70 -12.81 -8.10
CA LEU A 76 7.22 -13.76 -7.13
C LEU A 76 5.70 -13.96 -7.18
N LEU A 77 4.92 -12.88 -7.19
CA LEU A 77 3.48 -12.92 -6.92
C LEU A 77 2.63 -13.14 -8.17
N GLU A 78 3.06 -12.68 -9.35
CA GLU A 78 2.31 -12.84 -10.60
C GLU A 78 2.06 -14.33 -10.96
N PRO A 79 3.04 -15.26 -10.82
CA PRO A 79 2.79 -16.70 -10.99
C PRO A 79 1.78 -17.30 -10.00
N HIS A 80 1.53 -16.62 -8.88
CA HIS A 80 0.54 -17.04 -7.87
C HIS A 80 -0.85 -16.43 -8.14
N GLY A 81 -1.08 -15.86 -9.33
CA GLY A 81 -2.38 -15.34 -9.75
C GLY A 81 -2.67 -13.91 -9.29
N VAL A 82 -1.66 -13.19 -8.78
CA VAL A 82 -1.78 -11.76 -8.50
C VAL A 82 -1.72 -10.99 -9.81
N GLU A 83 -2.76 -10.21 -10.11
CA GLU A 83 -2.78 -9.37 -11.30
C GLU A 83 -1.93 -8.12 -11.09
N PHE A 84 -1.02 -7.81 -12.02
CA PHE A 84 -0.21 -6.59 -12.01
C PHE A 84 -0.57 -5.68 -13.19
N GLN A 85 -0.88 -4.43 -12.89
CA GLN A 85 -1.06 -3.37 -13.87
C GLN A 85 -0.03 -2.28 -13.59
N VAL A 86 0.83 -2.02 -14.56
CA VAL A 86 1.96 -1.10 -14.39
C VAL A 86 1.80 0.03 -15.38
N MET A 87 1.95 1.27 -14.90
CA MET A 87 1.94 2.44 -15.75
C MET A 87 3.07 2.33 -16.79
N ALA A 88 2.72 2.50 -18.07
CA ALA A 88 3.65 2.23 -19.18
C ALA A 88 4.80 3.24 -19.28
N THR A 89 4.60 4.45 -18.77
CA THR A 89 5.62 5.50 -18.70
C THR A 89 6.47 5.27 -17.45
N GLY A 90 7.80 5.33 -17.60
CA GLY A 90 8.73 5.25 -16.48
C GLY A 90 8.58 6.42 -15.50
N PHE A 91 9.63 6.73 -14.73
CA PHE A 91 9.58 7.86 -13.81
C PHE A 91 9.18 9.15 -14.55
N THR A 92 8.12 9.80 -14.07
CA THR A 92 7.55 11.07 -14.56
C THR A 92 8.54 12.23 -14.59
N TRP A 93 9.75 12.03 -14.05
CA TRP A 93 10.85 13.00 -14.01
C TRP A 93 11.71 12.98 -15.27
N ASP A 94 11.74 11.87 -16.00
CA ASP A 94 12.52 11.75 -17.24
C ASP A 94 11.69 12.16 -18.47
N THR A 95 10.36 12.10 -18.35
CA THR A 95 9.42 12.44 -19.42
C THR A 95 9.04 13.93 -19.32
N GLN A 96 9.49 14.75 -20.26
CA GLN A 96 9.17 16.20 -20.27
C GLN A 96 7.73 16.49 -20.73
N ASN A 97 6.82 15.51 -20.73
CA ASN A 97 5.47 15.65 -21.28
C ASN A 97 4.38 15.26 -20.28
N ARG A 98 3.88 16.27 -19.56
CA ARG A 98 2.76 16.14 -18.61
C ARG A 98 1.53 15.46 -19.22
N ALA A 99 1.23 15.73 -20.50
CA ALA A 99 0.03 15.22 -21.15
C ALA A 99 0.10 13.70 -21.40
N SER A 100 1.26 13.18 -21.80
CA SER A 100 1.45 11.73 -21.96
C SER A 100 1.39 11.01 -20.62
N ASP A 101 1.98 11.57 -19.58
CA ASP A 101 1.98 10.98 -18.24
C ASP A 101 0.57 10.97 -17.65
N THR A 102 -0.18 12.05 -17.83
CA THR A 102 -1.59 12.12 -17.45
C THR A 102 -2.40 11.04 -18.17
N ALA A 103 -2.22 10.90 -19.49
CA ALA A 103 -2.94 9.88 -20.27
C ALA A 103 -2.60 8.46 -19.82
N ALA A 104 -1.31 8.15 -19.60
CA ALA A 104 -0.87 6.84 -19.13
C ALA A 104 -1.39 6.55 -17.70
N CYS A 105 -1.40 7.55 -16.82
CA CYS A 105 -2.00 7.46 -15.49
C CYS A 105 -3.50 7.13 -15.57
N LEU A 106 -4.26 7.87 -16.39
CA LEU A 106 -5.70 7.64 -16.54
C LEU A 106 -6.00 6.27 -17.18
N GLN A 107 -5.16 5.79 -18.10
CA GLN A 107 -5.27 4.46 -18.69
C GLN A 107 -5.06 3.35 -17.65
N VAL A 108 -3.98 3.39 -16.88
CA VAL A 108 -3.74 2.38 -15.83
C VAL A 108 -4.79 2.48 -14.72
N TRP A 109 -5.29 3.69 -14.43
CA TRP A 109 -6.36 3.91 -13.45
C TRP A 109 -7.68 3.21 -13.84
N GLN A 110 -7.97 3.01 -15.13
CA GLN A 110 -9.14 2.20 -15.53
C GLN A 110 -9.06 0.76 -14.99
N HIS A 111 -7.85 0.19 -14.90
CA HIS A 111 -7.67 -1.09 -14.24
C HIS A 111 -7.85 -0.98 -12.72
N GLY A 112 -7.45 0.13 -12.11
CA GLY A 112 -7.74 0.46 -10.72
C GLY A 112 -9.23 0.49 -10.40
N LEU A 113 -10.02 1.18 -11.23
CA LEU A 113 -11.49 1.21 -11.10
C LEU A 113 -12.08 -0.19 -11.21
N ARG A 114 -11.62 -0.99 -12.17
CA ARG A 114 -12.06 -2.39 -12.32
C ARG A 114 -11.72 -3.23 -11.08
N MET A 115 -10.48 -3.16 -10.59
CA MET A 115 -10.06 -3.94 -9.41
C MET A 115 -10.82 -3.52 -8.14
N LEU A 116 -11.02 -2.21 -7.95
CA LEU A 116 -11.77 -1.68 -6.81
C LEU A 116 -13.27 -2.01 -6.87
N ALA A 117 -13.82 -2.31 -8.04
CA ALA A 117 -15.19 -2.77 -8.20
C ALA A 117 -15.34 -4.30 -8.16
N ASP A 118 -14.24 -5.05 -8.25
CA ASP A 118 -14.25 -6.51 -8.31
C ASP A 118 -14.45 -7.13 -6.93
N SER A 119 -15.65 -7.66 -6.67
CA SER A 119 -16.00 -8.35 -5.42
C SER A 119 -15.28 -9.68 -5.21
N THR A 120 -14.44 -10.11 -6.15
CA THR A 120 -13.64 -11.32 -6.02
C THR A 120 -12.20 -11.06 -5.58
N LEU A 121 -11.77 -9.80 -5.53
CA LEU A 121 -10.47 -9.41 -4.96
C LEU A 121 -10.63 -9.06 -3.48
N ASP A 122 -9.89 -9.75 -2.61
CA ASP A 122 -9.84 -9.46 -1.18
C ASP A 122 -8.94 -8.24 -0.86
N LEU A 123 -7.93 -7.99 -1.70
CA LEU A 123 -6.95 -6.92 -1.51
C LEU A 123 -6.57 -6.24 -2.83
N VAL A 124 -6.59 -4.90 -2.84
CA VAL A 124 -6.06 -4.08 -3.94
C VAL A 124 -4.88 -3.24 -3.44
N VAL A 125 -3.74 -3.30 -4.12
CA VAL A 125 -2.57 -2.45 -3.83
C VAL A 125 -2.47 -1.36 -4.88
N LEU A 126 -2.48 -0.11 -4.44
CA LEU A 126 -2.31 1.11 -5.24
C LEU A 126 -0.94 1.70 -4.91
N ASP A 127 0.10 1.13 -5.52
CA ASP A 127 1.50 1.43 -5.21
C ASP A 127 1.95 2.72 -5.92
N GLU A 128 2.44 3.68 -5.13
CA GLU A 128 2.88 5.02 -5.53
C GLU A 128 1.75 5.91 -6.11
N LEU A 129 0.50 5.64 -5.73
CA LEU A 129 -0.68 6.43 -6.09
C LEU A 129 -0.58 7.89 -5.64
N THR A 130 0.06 8.16 -4.50
CA THR A 130 0.06 9.50 -3.90
C THR A 130 0.62 10.56 -4.85
N TYR A 131 1.60 10.20 -5.69
CA TYR A 131 2.19 11.13 -6.66
C TYR A 131 1.22 11.47 -7.80
N MET A 132 0.36 10.52 -8.22
CA MET A 132 -0.62 10.78 -9.27
C MET A 132 -1.62 11.86 -8.83
N VAL A 133 -2.00 11.84 -7.55
CA VAL A 133 -2.85 12.87 -6.96
C VAL A 133 -2.08 14.17 -6.73
N ALA A 134 -0.89 14.10 -6.15
CA ALA A 134 -0.09 15.28 -5.82
C ALA A 134 0.35 16.09 -7.06
N TYR A 135 0.58 15.42 -8.20
CA TYR A 135 0.93 16.06 -9.47
C TYR A 135 -0.27 16.29 -10.39
N GLU A 136 -1.48 16.05 -9.89
CA GLU A 136 -2.75 16.27 -10.59
C GLU A 136 -2.86 15.49 -11.92
N TYR A 137 -2.20 14.32 -11.99
CA TYR A 137 -2.39 13.35 -13.08
C TYR A 137 -3.69 12.57 -12.91
N LEU A 138 -4.11 12.39 -11.67
CA LEU A 138 -5.34 11.71 -11.30
C LEU A 138 -6.17 12.59 -10.36
N PRO A 139 -7.41 12.97 -10.73
CA PRO A 139 -8.24 13.78 -9.86
C PRO A 139 -8.55 13.07 -8.54
N LEU A 140 -8.31 13.76 -7.42
CA LEU A 140 -8.55 13.21 -6.07
C LEU A 140 -9.98 12.67 -5.89
N HIS A 141 -10.98 13.40 -6.40
CA HIS A 141 -12.39 13.03 -6.24
C HIS A 141 -12.73 11.69 -6.89
N GLU A 142 -12.07 11.32 -7.99
CA GLU A 142 -12.25 10.00 -8.62
C GLU A 142 -11.70 8.88 -7.73
N VAL A 143 -10.54 9.11 -7.11
CA VAL A 143 -9.93 8.16 -6.17
C VAL A 143 -10.84 7.93 -4.96
N LEU A 144 -11.31 9.01 -4.33
CA LEU A 144 -12.19 8.94 -3.17
C LEU A 144 -13.50 8.22 -3.50
N ALA A 145 -14.12 8.53 -4.66
CA ALA A 145 -15.35 7.88 -5.10
C ALA A 145 -15.16 6.37 -5.32
N ALA A 146 -14.08 5.97 -5.99
CA ALA A 146 -13.78 4.56 -6.22
C ALA A 146 -13.52 3.80 -4.91
N LEU A 147 -12.75 4.39 -3.99
CA LEU A 147 -12.48 3.80 -2.69
C LEU A 147 -13.77 3.66 -1.87
N GLN A 148 -14.68 4.64 -1.94
CA GLN A 148 -15.93 4.59 -1.18
C GLN A 148 -16.91 3.55 -1.73
N ALA A 149 -16.91 3.34 -3.05
CA ALA A 149 -17.81 2.41 -3.73
C ALA A 149 -17.34 0.94 -3.71
N ARG A 150 -16.12 0.66 -3.24
CA ARG A 150 -15.53 -0.69 -3.27
C ARG A 150 -16.32 -1.71 -2.43
N PRO A 151 -16.21 -3.03 -2.73
CA PRO A 151 -16.82 -4.08 -1.92
C PRO A 151 -16.43 -3.98 -0.44
N ALA A 152 -17.41 -4.12 0.47
CA ALA A 152 -17.21 -3.90 1.90
C ALA A 152 -16.16 -4.83 2.56
N HIS A 153 -15.87 -5.98 1.97
CA HIS A 153 -14.85 -6.93 2.44
C HIS A 153 -13.45 -6.63 1.87
N GLN A 154 -13.36 -5.83 0.81
CA GLN A 154 -12.11 -5.58 0.09
C GLN A 154 -11.25 -4.58 0.85
N SER A 155 -10.03 -5.00 1.15
CA SER A 155 -9.01 -4.12 1.72
C SER A 155 -8.23 -3.42 0.62
N VAL A 156 -7.74 -2.22 0.91
CA VAL A 156 -6.91 -1.43 -0.02
C VAL A 156 -5.65 -0.98 0.69
N ILE A 157 -4.51 -1.05 0.01
CA ILE A 157 -3.25 -0.46 0.46
C ILE A 157 -2.85 0.63 -0.52
N ILE A 158 -2.63 1.83 -0.03
CA ILE A 158 -2.05 2.95 -0.79
C ILE A 158 -0.63 3.17 -0.29
N THR A 159 0.30 3.33 -1.20
CA THR A 159 1.68 3.70 -0.86
C THR A 159 2.07 5.02 -1.51
N GLY A 160 3.05 5.67 -0.89
CA GLY A 160 3.80 6.77 -1.48
C GLY A 160 3.98 7.95 -0.55
N ARG A 161 4.84 8.89 -0.95
CA ARG A 161 5.14 10.08 -0.14
C ARG A 161 4.06 11.13 -0.32
N GLY A 162 3.86 11.98 0.70
CA GLY A 162 2.98 13.15 0.60
C GLY A 162 1.53 12.78 0.28
N CYS A 163 0.96 11.78 0.97
CA CYS A 163 -0.43 11.38 0.77
C CYS A 163 -1.39 12.56 1.04
N HIS A 164 -2.37 12.74 0.16
CA HIS A 164 -3.38 13.80 0.31
C HIS A 164 -4.16 13.63 1.61
N ARG A 165 -4.48 14.74 2.30
CA ARG A 165 -5.15 14.73 3.60
C ARG A 165 -6.45 13.92 3.59
N ASP A 166 -7.29 14.11 2.58
CA ASP A 166 -8.57 13.40 2.48
C ASP A 166 -8.40 11.86 2.39
N LEU A 167 -7.30 11.38 1.78
CA LEU A 167 -6.98 9.96 1.77
C LEU A 167 -6.49 9.46 3.14
N LEU A 168 -5.78 10.31 3.89
CA LEU A 168 -5.38 10.00 5.27
C LEU A 168 -6.59 9.95 6.20
N ASP A 169 -7.49 10.91 6.08
CA ASP A 169 -8.71 11.01 6.89
C ASP A 169 -9.68 9.85 6.58
N MET A 170 -9.69 9.33 5.34
CA MET A 170 -10.47 8.16 4.93
C MET A 170 -9.86 6.82 5.38
N ALA A 171 -8.55 6.77 5.63
CA ALA A 171 -7.86 5.52 5.92
C ALA A 171 -8.15 5.01 7.34
N ASP A 172 -8.38 3.70 7.45
CA ASP A 172 -8.54 3.02 8.74
C ASP A 172 -7.19 2.86 9.46
N THR A 173 -6.09 2.80 8.70
CA THR A 173 -4.74 2.65 9.24
C THR A 173 -3.75 3.45 8.42
N VAL A 174 -2.99 4.32 9.10
CA VAL A 174 -1.91 5.09 8.48
C VAL A 174 -0.61 4.77 9.20
N THR A 175 0.42 4.41 8.46
CA THR A 175 1.79 4.33 8.98
C THR A 175 2.67 5.30 8.21
N GLU A 176 3.26 6.26 8.94
CA GLU A 176 4.28 7.14 8.41
C GLU A 176 5.67 6.54 8.66
N MET A 177 6.35 6.16 7.58
CA MET A 177 7.72 5.67 7.65
C MET A 177 8.67 6.86 7.74
N ARG A 178 9.14 7.14 8.96
CA ARG A 178 10.15 8.18 9.19
C ARG A 178 11.56 7.67 8.83
N PRO A 179 12.33 8.39 8.00
CA PRO A 179 13.71 8.02 7.69
C PRO A 179 14.63 8.36 8.88
N VAL A 180 14.71 7.47 9.87
CA VAL A 180 15.63 7.65 11.01
C VAL A 180 17.09 7.55 10.55
N LYS A 181 17.37 6.66 9.60
CA LYS A 181 18.65 6.52 8.90
C LYS A 181 18.41 5.82 7.57
N HIS A 182 19.15 6.20 6.53
CA HIS A 182 19.12 5.50 5.25
C HIS A 182 20.54 5.18 4.76
N ALA A 183 20.72 4.02 4.12
CA ALA A 183 22.02 3.57 3.62
C ALA A 183 22.56 4.49 2.51
N PHE A 184 21.67 5.03 1.68
CA PHE A 184 22.00 6.01 0.64
C PHE A 184 22.73 7.25 1.18
N ASP A 185 22.35 7.74 2.37
CA ASP A 185 23.01 8.90 2.99
C ASP A 185 24.48 8.61 3.38
N ALA A 186 24.83 7.32 3.49
CA ALA A 186 26.19 6.85 3.69
C ALA A 186 26.91 6.48 2.37
N GLY A 187 26.35 6.84 1.21
CA GLY A 187 26.93 6.56 -0.11
C GLY A 187 26.72 5.12 -0.60
N ILE A 188 25.87 4.33 0.04
CA ILE A 188 25.57 2.96 -0.39
C ILE A 188 24.56 3.00 -1.54
N LYS A 189 24.97 2.47 -2.70
CA LYS A 189 24.14 2.41 -3.91
C LYS A 189 22.96 1.44 -3.77
N ALA A 190 21.94 1.63 -4.60
CA ALA A 190 20.82 0.70 -4.73
C ALA A 190 21.29 -0.71 -5.13
N GLN A 191 20.68 -1.74 -4.55
CA GLN A 191 21.03 -3.15 -4.76
C GLN A 191 19.81 -3.98 -5.12
N LEU A 192 19.98 -4.85 -6.12
CA LEU A 192 19.01 -5.90 -6.42
C LEU A 192 18.77 -6.74 -5.15
N ARG A 193 17.49 -7.07 -4.89
CA ARG A 193 16.95 -7.81 -3.71
C ARG A 193 16.70 -6.95 -2.47
N ILE A 194 17.24 -5.73 -2.41
CA ILE A 194 17.09 -4.85 -1.23
C ILE A 194 16.27 -3.61 -1.58
N ASP A 195 16.63 -2.95 -2.68
CA ASP A 195 16.02 -1.69 -3.10
C ASP A 195 15.09 -1.86 -4.30
N TYR A 196 15.28 -2.94 -5.07
CA TYR A 196 14.44 -3.38 -6.20
C TYR A 196 14.63 -4.87 -6.51
#